data_AF-A0A0E4BTR6-F1
#
_entry.id   AF-A0A0E4BTR6-F1
#
_cell.length_a   1.000
_cell.length_b   1.000
_cell.length_c   1.000
_cell.angle_alpha   90.00
_cell.angle_beta   90.00
_cell.angle_gamma   90.00
#
_symmetry.space_group_name_H-M   'P 1'
#
loop_
_entity.id
_entity.type
_entity.pdbx_description
1 polymer ?
#
loop_
_entity_poly.entity_id
_entity_poly.type
_entity_poly.pdbx_seq_one_letter_code
_entity_poly.pdbx_strand_id
1 'polypeptide(L)'
;MNFRAIVSILFLTSAISAPAFAQQAQPTTPPPGSPAATITIPGNQLPPPDPKFGGVIKDKASESTPWWPPRVVPPKGAPNVLVIMTDDQGFGAPSTFGGIIPTPSMDRIAKAGLRYTNFHSTSLCSPTRAALITGRNHHSVGYGVVGEIATGFPGYDSIIPIEKGTIGTILKANGYATSWFGKDHNLLYLAIGHQLTGILLWPAIALHAILVIFLGHAWLAKRDRESAEDFSI
;
A
#
# COMPACT_ATOMS: atom_id res chain seq x y z
N MET A 1 -6.23 63.74 -47.26
CA MET A 1 -7.62 64.25 -47.21
C MET A 1 -8.46 63.18 -46.53
N ASN A 2 -8.73 63.34 -45.22
CA ASN A 2 -9.95 63.94 -44.63
C ASN A 2 -11.16 62.99 -44.73
N PHE A 3 -12.04 62.76 -43.75
CA PHE A 3 -12.18 63.13 -42.32
C PHE A 3 -13.54 62.51 -41.85
N ARG A 4 -13.59 61.79 -40.70
CA ARG A 4 -14.77 61.60 -39.77
C ARG A 4 -16.03 60.89 -40.31
N ALA A 5 -16.88 60.14 -39.58
CA ALA A 5 -17.32 60.11 -38.16
C ALA A 5 -17.80 58.67 -37.81
N ILE A 6 -17.52 58.06 -36.65
CA ILE A 6 -18.15 58.19 -35.32
C ILE A 6 -19.69 58.01 -35.32
N VAL A 7 -20.16 56.81 -34.97
CA VAL A 7 -21.39 56.59 -34.18
C VAL A 7 -21.13 55.49 -33.14
N SER A 8 -21.31 55.88 -31.89
CA SER A 8 -21.18 55.09 -30.67
C SER A 8 -22.44 54.29 -30.39
N ILE A 9 -22.32 53.01 -29.99
CA ILE A 9 -23.22 52.39 -29.00
C ILE A 9 -22.36 51.57 -28.04
N LEU A 10 -22.21 52.11 -26.84
CA LEU A 10 -21.65 51.48 -25.65
C LEU A 10 -22.61 50.38 -25.17
N PHE A 11 -22.16 49.13 -25.09
CA PHE A 11 -22.71 48.15 -24.14
C PHE A 11 -21.57 47.70 -23.23
N LEU A 12 -21.55 48.33 -22.05
CA LEU A 12 -20.66 48.02 -20.95
C LEU A 12 -21.31 46.88 -20.15
N THR A 13 -20.88 45.64 -20.35
CA THR A 13 -21.14 44.55 -19.39
C THR A 13 -19.82 44.05 -18.84
N SER A 14 -19.45 44.62 -17.70
CA SER A 14 -18.41 44.18 -16.80
C SER A 14 -18.75 42.79 -16.24
N ALA A 15 -18.17 41.74 -16.82
CA ALA A 15 -18.10 40.43 -16.18
C ALA A 15 -16.90 40.43 -15.21
N ILE A 16 -17.17 40.72 -13.94
CA ILE A 16 -16.21 40.54 -12.86
C ILE A 16 -16.05 39.04 -12.67
N SER A 17 -14.92 38.50 -13.13
CA SER A 17 -14.48 37.15 -12.82
C SER A 17 -14.12 37.07 -11.33
N ALA A 18 -15.03 36.55 -10.51
CA ALA A 18 -14.69 36.14 -9.15
C ALA A 18 -13.83 34.87 -9.23
N PRO A 19 -12.66 34.80 -8.56
CA PRO A 19 -11.98 33.53 -8.38
C PRO A 19 -12.82 32.71 -7.41
N ALA A 20 -13.40 31.61 -7.90
CA ALA A 20 -13.95 30.58 -7.04
C ALA A 20 -12.79 29.95 -6.27
N PHE A 21 -12.48 30.50 -5.09
CA PHE A 21 -11.73 29.77 -4.09
C PHE A 21 -12.59 28.56 -3.71
N ALA A 22 -12.25 27.39 -4.26
CA ALA A 22 -12.72 26.13 -3.74
C ALA A 22 -12.26 26.05 -2.28
N GLN A 23 -13.19 26.32 -1.36
CA GLN A 23 -12.96 26.15 0.07
C GLN A 23 -12.67 24.66 0.28
N GLN A 24 -11.39 24.33 0.42
CA GLN A 24 -10.93 23.02 0.86
C GLN A 24 -11.47 22.83 2.27
N ALA A 25 -12.64 22.17 2.40
CA ALA A 25 -13.14 21.74 3.68
C ALA A 25 -12.04 20.88 4.33
N GLN A 26 -11.45 21.38 5.41
CA GLN A 26 -10.59 20.56 6.25
C GLN A 26 -11.47 19.41 6.75
N PRO A 27 -11.04 18.14 6.67
CA PRO A 27 -11.74 17.07 7.35
C PRO A 27 -11.72 17.41 8.84
N THR A 28 -12.85 17.85 9.39
CA THR A 28 -13.00 18.00 10.83
C THR A 28 -12.92 16.60 11.40
N THR A 29 -11.83 16.27 12.09
CA THR A 29 -11.68 14.96 12.75
C THR A 29 -12.93 14.69 13.59
N PRO A 30 -13.64 13.57 13.37
CA PRO A 30 -14.85 13.27 14.12
C PRO A 30 -14.57 13.26 15.62
N PRO A 31 -15.54 13.63 16.47
CA PRO A 31 -15.34 13.65 17.92
C PRO A 31 -14.81 12.30 18.43
N PRO A 32 -13.85 12.28 19.37
CA PRO A 32 -13.37 11.06 19.99
C PRO A 32 -14.55 10.23 20.55
N GLY A 33 -14.53 8.92 20.31
CA GLY A 33 -15.62 8.02 20.74
C GLY A 33 -16.76 7.86 19.73
N SER A 34 -16.72 8.54 18.58
CA SER A 34 -17.67 8.31 17.48
C SER A 34 -17.21 7.16 16.57
N PRO A 35 -18.13 6.47 15.84
CA PRO A 35 -17.76 5.42 14.88
C PRO A 35 -16.79 5.84 13.78
N ALA A 36 -16.72 7.15 13.49
CA ALA A 36 -15.85 7.73 12.47
C ALA A 36 -14.55 8.30 13.05
N ALA A 37 -14.32 8.25 14.36
CA ALA A 37 -13.13 8.80 14.99
C ALA A 37 -11.86 8.15 14.42
N THR A 38 -10.86 8.98 14.12
CA THR A 38 -9.56 8.53 13.64
C THR A 38 -8.45 9.08 14.55
N ILE A 39 -7.34 8.35 14.61
CA ILE A 39 -6.16 8.74 15.37
C ILE A 39 -4.89 8.42 14.58
N THR A 40 -3.89 9.28 14.71
CA THR A 40 -2.52 8.96 14.27
C THR A 40 -1.71 8.58 15.49
N ILE A 41 -1.06 7.42 15.44
CA ILE A 41 -0.19 6.94 16.52
C ILE A 41 1.25 7.44 16.31
N PRO A 42 2.01 7.66 17.39
CA PRO A 42 3.40 8.11 17.30
C PRO A 42 4.37 7.05 16.76
N GLY A 43 3.97 5.77 16.69
CA GLY A 43 4.80 4.68 16.16
C GLY A 43 5.97 4.27 17.06
N ASN A 44 5.96 4.65 18.33
CA ASN A 44 7.00 4.34 19.32
C ASN A 44 7.02 2.88 19.79
N GLN A 45 5.92 2.14 19.58
CA GLN A 45 5.78 0.75 19.96
C GLN A 45 5.01 0.00 18.87
N LEU A 46 5.49 -1.20 18.53
CA LEU A 46 4.84 -2.12 17.60
C LEU A 46 4.67 -3.49 18.28
N PRO A 47 3.45 -4.06 18.29
CA PRO A 47 2.19 -3.47 17.83
C PRO A 47 1.76 -2.27 18.71
N PRO A 48 0.95 -1.33 18.18
CA PRO A 48 0.42 -0.25 19.00
C PRO A 48 -0.45 -0.81 20.13
N PRO A 49 -0.39 -0.22 21.33
CA PRO A 49 -1.23 -0.66 22.45
C PRO A 49 -2.70 -0.35 22.17
N ASP A 50 -3.58 -1.20 22.69
CA ASP A 50 -5.02 -0.98 22.58
C ASP A 50 -5.43 0.31 23.31
N PRO A 51 -6.29 1.14 22.69
CA PRO A 51 -6.73 2.36 23.34
C PRO A 51 -7.64 2.03 24.53
N LYS A 52 -7.44 2.74 25.64
CA LYS A 52 -8.32 2.59 26.81
C LYS A 52 -9.73 3.04 26.47
N PHE A 53 -10.73 2.31 26.97
CA PHE A 53 -12.14 2.68 26.80
C PHE A 53 -12.40 4.08 27.39
N GLY A 54 -12.85 5.00 26.54
CA GLY A 54 -13.14 6.38 26.92
C GLY A 54 -14.59 6.63 27.38
N GLY A 55 -15.42 5.58 27.42
CA GLY A 55 -16.80 5.67 27.90
C GLY A 55 -16.92 5.37 29.39
N VAL A 56 -18.16 5.18 29.84
CA VAL A 56 -18.48 4.86 31.24
C VAL A 56 -19.34 3.60 31.29
N ILE A 57 -18.94 2.63 32.12
CA ILE A 57 -19.70 1.40 32.37
C ILE A 57 -20.38 1.52 33.74
N LYS A 58 -21.71 1.34 33.79
CA LYS A 58 -22.52 1.28 35.01
C LYS A 58 -23.37 0.01 35.04
N ASP A 59 -24.08 -0.21 36.14
CA ASP A 59 -24.93 -1.41 36.35
C ASP A 59 -26.03 -1.57 35.29
N LYS A 60 -26.52 -0.45 34.73
CA LYS A 60 -27.50 -0.46 33.64
C LYS A 60 -26.90 0.11 32.35
N ALA A 61 -27.20 -0.55 31.23
CA ALA A 61 -26.79 -0.10 29.90
C ALA A 61 -27.32 1.31 29.57
N SER A 62 -28.54 1.65 30.01
CA SER A 62 -29.15 2.98 29.82
C SER A 62 -28.41 4.12 30.55
N GLU A 63 -27.62 3.79 31.58
CA GLU A 63 -26.86 4.76 32.37
C GLU A 63 -25.38 4.79 31.99
N SER A 64 -24.98 3.89 31.08
CA SER A 64 -23.63 3.76 30.54
C SER A 64 -23.44 4.67 29.32
N THR A 65 -22.19 5.06 29.05
CA THR A 65 -21.85 5.88 27.88
C THR A 65 -21.01 5.04 26.92
N PRO A 66 -21.50 4.76 25.70
CA PRO A 66 -20.74 4.01 24.72
C PRO A 66 -19.59 4.86 24.18
N TRP A 67 -18.53 4.19 23.74
CA TRP A 67 -17.38 4.84 23.15
C TRP A 67 -16.76 3.92 22.10
N TRP A 68 -16.55 4.44 20.90
CA TRP A 68 -15.89 3.71 19.81
C TRP A 68 -14.39 3.99 19.81
N PRO A 69 -13.54 2.95 19.77
CA PRO A 69 -12.10 3.16 19.64
C PRO A 69 -11.79 3.81 18.29
N PRO A 70 -10.96 4.86 18.27
CA PRO A 70 -10.62 5.53 17.02
C PRO A 70 -9.83 4.59 16.10
N ARG A 71 -10.11 4.66 14.80
CA ARG A 71 -9.34 3.92 13.79
C ARG A 71 -7.97 4.56 13.61
N VAL A 72 -6.91 3.76 13.63
CA VAL A 72 -5.57 4.24 13.31
C VAL A 72 -5.49 4.60 11.82
N VAL A 73 -5.03 5.81 11.52
CA VAL A 73 -4.77 6.31 10.16
C VAL A 73 -3.34 6.85 10.06
N PRO A 74 -2.73 6.81 8.86
CA PRO A 74 -1.37 7.31 8.68
C PRO A 74 -1.28 8.81 9.02
N PRO A 75 -0.09 9.34 9.38
CA PRO A 75 0.06 10.77 9.56
C PRO A 75 -0.26 11.55 8.28
N LYS A 76 -0.67 12.81 8.42
CA LYS A 76 -0.83 13.72 7.28
C LYS A 76 0.49 13.85 6.53
N GLY A 77 0.45 13.65 5.21
CA GLY A 77 1.64 13.67 4.36
C GLY A 77 2.43 12.36 4.31
N ALA A 78 1.96 11.29 4.95
CA ALA A 78 2.51 9.95 4.81
C ALA A 78 2.61 9.53 3.33
N PRO A 79 3.78 9.08 2.84
CA PRO A 79 3.96 8.68 1.45
C PRO A 79 3.27 7.35 1.16
N ASN A 80 2.83 7.14 -0.07
CA ASN A 80 2.49 5.80 -0.55
C ASN A 80 3.78 5.02 -0.80
N VAL A 81 3.81 3.73 -0.44
CA VAL A 81 4.94 2.85 -0.72
C VAL A 81 4.53 1.83 -1.77
N LEU A 82 5.28 1.77 -2.87
CA LEU A 82 5.06 0.83 -3.96
C LEU A 82 6.31 -0.03 -4.13
N VAL A 83 6.19 -1.34 -3.92
CA VAL A 83 7.27 -2.29 -4.14
C VAL A 83 6.94 -3.11 -5.38
N ILE A 84 7.82 -3.04 -6.38
CA ILE A 84 7.73 -3.83 -7.60
C ILE A 84 8.86 -4.86 -7.59
N MET A 85 8.52 -6.15 -7.70
CA MET A 85 9.50 -7.24 -7.75
C MET A 85 9.27 -8.09 -8.99
N THR A 86 10.28 -8.18 -9.84
CA THR A 86 10.31 -9.06 -11.01
C THR A 86 10.73 -10.47 -10.59
N ASP A 87 10.17 -11.51 -11.22
CA ASP A 87 10.55 -12.91 -10.97
C ASP A 87 11.61 -13.35 -11.99
N ASP A 88 12.71 -13.92 -11.52
CA ASP A 88 13.82 -14.49 -12.32
C ASP A 88 14.43 -13.56 -13.40
N GLN A 89 14.35 -12.25 -13.20
CA GLN A 89 14.95 -11.28 -14.12
C GLN A 89 16.45 -11.09 -13.82
N GLY A 90 17.30 -11.49 -14.75
CA GLY A 90 18.75 -11.26 -14.67
C GLY A 90 19.14 -9.79 -14.79
N PHE A 91 20.23 -9.39 -14.12
CA PHE A 91 20.73 -8.01 -14.10
C PHE A 91 20.98 -7.43 -15.50
N GLY A 92 21.53 -8.23 -16.42
CA GLY A 92 21.84 -7.81 -17.80
C GLY A 92 20.68 -7.95 -18.80
N ALA A 93 19.48 -8.34 -18.37
CA ALA A 93 18.32 -8.48 -19.26
C ALA A 93 17.71 -7.13 -19.68
N PRO A 94 17.34 -6.21 -18.77
CA PRO A 94 16.65 -4.97 -19.12
C PRO A 94 17.58 -3.88 -19.68
N SER A 95 17.06 -3.06 -20.59
CA SER A 95 17.74 -1.86 -21.12
C SER A 95 18.22 -0.90 -20.02
N THR A 96 17.53 -0.87 -18.88
CA THR A 96 17.86 0.00 -17.73
C THR A 96 19.27 -0.24 -17.16
N PHE A 97 19.81 -1.45 -17.33
CA PHE A 97 21.14 -1.86 -16.90
C PHE A 97 22.05 -2.24 -18.08
N GLY A 98 21.72 -1.84 -19.31
CA GLY A 98 22.51 -2.09 -20.51
C GLY A 98 22.16 -3.39 -21.26
N GLY A 99 21.06 -4.04 -20.90
CA GLY A 99 20.54 -5.21 -21.61
C GLY A 99 19.87 -4.88 -22.94
N ILE A 100 19.62 -5.91 -23.76
CA ILE A 100 19.01 -5.76 -25.09
C ILE A 100 17.48 -5.64 -25.06
N ILE A 101 16.83 -5.99 -23.94
CA ILE A 101 15.37 -6.01 -23.84
C ILE A 101 14.88 -4.58 -23.54
N PRO A 102 14.08 -3.96 -24.42
CA PRO A 102 13.58 -2.61 -24.18
C PRO A 102 12.62 -2.56 -22.98
N THR A 103 12.94 -1.73 -21.99
CA THR A 103 12.14 -1.55 -20.76
C THR A 103 11.84 -0.06 -20.50
N PRO A 104 11.12 0.63 -21.40
CA PRO A 104 10.98 2.09 -21.37
C PRO A 104 10.36 2.64 -20.08
N SER A 105 9.45 1.89 -19.44
CA SER A 105 8.87 2.26 -18.14
C SER A 105 9.89 2.19 -17.00
N MET A 106 10.75 1.17 -16.97
CA MET A 106 11.83 1.06 -15.99
C MET A 106 12.91 2.12 -16.25
N ASP A 107 13.24 2.38 -17.51
CA ASP A 107 14.17 3.43 -17.90
C ASP A 107 13.71 4.81 -17.44
N ARG A 108 12.41 5.09 -17.54
CA ARG A 108 11.82 6.34 -17.03
C ARG A 108 11.97 6.47 -15.51
N ILE A 109 11.69 5.39 -14.76
CA ILE A 109 11.83 5.38 -13.30
C ILE A 109 13.30 5.58 -12.91
N ALA A 110 14.21 4.86 -13.56
CA ALA A 110 15.64 4.96 -13.31
C ALA A 110 16.22 6.34 -13.61
N LYS A 111 15.75 7.03 -14.65
CA LYS A 111 16.14 8.41 -14.98
C LYS A 111 15.66 9.43 -13.94
N ALA A 112 14.52 9.18 -13.32
CA ALA A 112 13.94 10.06 -12.31
C ALA A 112 14.34 9.70 -10.87
N GLY A 113 15.15 8.65 -10.67
CA GLY A 113 15.44 8.10 -9.35
C GLY A 113 16.87 7.57 -9.22
N LEU A 114 17.03 6.57 -8.35
CA LEU A 114 18.31 5.94 -8.06
C LEU A 114 18.41 4.56 -8.71
N ARG A 115 19.63 4.19 -9.10
CA ARG A 115 19.98 2.84 -9.56
C ARG A 115 21.06 2.27 -8.66
N TYR A 116 20.89 1.00 -8.28
CA TYR A 116 21.86 0.26 -7.49
C TYR A 116 22.51 -0.81 -8.36
N THR A 117 23.84 -0.83 -8.42
CA THR A 117 24.62 -1.84 -9.15
C THR A 117 25.15 -2.95 -8.24
N ASN A 118 24.92 -2.82 -6.92
CA ASN A 118 25.37 -3.74 -5.89
C ASN A 118 24.22 -4.11 -4.95
N PHE A 119 23.11 -4.58 -5.52
CA PHE A 119 21.91 -5.03 -4.80
C PHE A 119 21.81 -6.55 -4.88
N HIS A 120 21.53 -7.21 -3.75
CA HIS A 120 21.54 -8.66 -3.65
C HIS A 120 20.21 -9.20 -3.18
N SER A 121 19.74 -10.25 -3.86
CA SER A 121 18.72 -11.17 -3.36
C SER A 121 19.38 -12.42 -2.77
N THR A 122 18.57 -13.34 -2.27
CA THR A 122 19.05 -14.72 -2.06
C THR A 122 19.13 -15.44 -3.41
N SER A 123 19.61 -16.69 -3.43
CA SER A 123 19.66 -17.52 -4.64
C SER A 123 18.29 -18.10 -5.07
N LEU A 124 17.24 -17.91 -4.27
CA LEU A 124 15.94 -18.55 -4.48
C LEU A 124 14.78 -17.56 -4.28
N CYS A 125 13.64 -17.82 -4.92
CA CYS A 125 12.46 -16.96 -4.89
C CYS A 125 11.81 -16.88 -3.50
N SER A 126 11.36 -18.00 -2.91
CA SER A 126 10.71 -17.98 -1.58
C SER A 126 11.58 -17.35 -0.48
N PRO A 127 12.89 -17.69 -0.35
CA PRO A 127 13.77 -17.06 0.62
C PRO A 127 13.98 -15.55 0.40
N THR A 128 14.09 -15.10 -0.85
CA THR A 128 14.19 -13.66 -1.18
C THR A 128 12.94 -12.92 -0.74
N ARG A 129 11.76 -13.49 -0.98
CA ARG A 129 10.46 -12.88 -0.62
C ARG A 129 10.28 -12.81 0.89
N ALA A 130 10.62 -13.89 1.59
CA ALA A 130 10.58 -13.94 3.05
C ALA A 130 11.52 -12.89 3.66
N ALA A 131 12.75 -12.77 3.13
CA ALA A 131 13.70 -11.75 3.57
C ALA A 131 13.20 -10.33 3.29
N LEU A 132 12.61 -10.09 2.11
CA LEU A 132 12.05 -8.78 1.72
C LEU A 132 10.94 -8.35 2.70
N ILE A 133 9.95 -9.20 2.95
CA ILE A 133 8.78 -8.80 3.75
C ILE A 133 9.07 -8.76 5.24
N THR A 134 10.05 -9.53 5.74
CA THR A 134 10.38 -9.56 7.18
C THR A 134 11.58 -8.68 7.54
N GLY A 135 12.39 -8.26 6.57
CA GLY A 135 13.66 -7.55 6.81
C GLY A 135 14.70 -8.39 7.55
N ARG A 136 14.61 -9.72 7.48
CA ARG A 136 15.45 -10.66 8.25
C ARG A 136 16.13 -11.67 7.33
N ASN A 137 17.17 -12.33 7.85
CA ASN A 137 17.76 -13.47 7.18
C ASN A 137 16.71 -14.58 6.99
N HIS A 138 16.62 -15.13 5.78
CA HIS A 138 15.60 -16.09 5.39
C HIS A 138 15.63 -17.40 6.20
N HIS A 139 16.81 -17.85 6.69
CA HIS A 139 16.90 -18.98 7.61
C HIS A 139 16.28 -18.68 8.98
N SER A 140 16.34 -17.43 9.45
CA SER A 140 15.77 -17.02 10.75
C SER A 140 14.24 -16.87 10.73
N VAL A 141 13.61 -17.07 9.57
CA VAL A 141 12.16 -16.92 9.35
C VAL A 141 11.53 -18.14 8.67
N GLY A 142 12.19 -19.31 8.72
CA GLY A 142 11.63 -20.56 8.22
C GLY A 142 11.91 -20.86 6.73
N TYR A 143 12.49 -19.92 5.98
CA TYR A 143 12.71 -20.03 4.54
C TYR A 143 14.18 -20.24 4.18
N GLY A 144 14.79 -21.31 4.69
CA GLY A 144 16.13 -21.76 4.27
C GLY A 144 16.16 -22.29 2.82
N VAL A 145 15.01 -22.74 2.32
CA VAL A 145 14.80 -23.29 0.97
C VAL A 145 13.46 -22.82 0.41
N VAL A 146 13.13 -23.21 -0.82
CA VAL A 146 11.79 -22.98 -1.39
C VAL A 146 10.75 -23.83 -0.67
N GLY A 147 9.51 -23.34 -0.61
CA GLY A 147 8.43 -23.97 0.17
C GLY A 147 8.08 -25.40 -0.26
N GLU A 148 8.38 -25.75 -1.50
CA GLU A 148 8.15 -27.07 -2.10
C GLU A 148 9.05 -28.17 -1.53
N ILE A 149 10.19 -27.79 -0.92
CA ILE A 149 11.14 -28.73 -0.29
C ILE A 149 11.34 -28.42 1.20
N ALA A 150 10.31 -27.88 1.83
CA ALA A 150 10.30 -27.64 3.27
C ALA A 150 10.58 -28.92 4.07
N THR A 151 11.21 -28.78 5.22
CA THR A 151 11.56 -29.88 6.14
C THR A 151 11.07 -29.58 7.55
N GLY A 152 11.04 -30.57 8.44
CA GLY A 152 10.69 -30.35 9.84
C GLY A 152 11.77 -29.67 10.69
N PHE A 153 12.90 -29.24 10.09
CA PHE A 153 14.00 -28.63 10.84
C PHE A 153 13.79 -27.12 11.01
N PRO A 154 14.18 -26.56 12.17
CA PRO A 154 14.09 -25.12 12.42
C PRO A 154 14.77 -24.31 11.30
N GLY A 155 14.05 -23.32 10.77
CA GLY A 155 14.53 -22.46 9.70
C GLY A 155 14.35 -23.01 8.28
N TYR A 156 13.79 -24.20 8.13
CA TYR A 156 13.52 -24.86 6.84
C TYR A 156 12.07 -25.38 6.72
N ASP A 157 11.21 -25.06 7.69
CA ASP A 157 9.80 -25.47 7.76
C ASP A 157 8.85 -24.67 6.87
N SER A 158 9.34 -23.59 6.25
CA SER A 158 8.57 -22.67 5.41
C SER A 158 7.35 -22.09 6.12
N ILE A 159 7.50 -21.81 7.42
CA ILE A 159 6.50 -21.14 8.23
C ILE A 159 7.14 -19.86 8.80
N ILE A 160 6.61 -18.69 8.41
CA ILE A 160 7.04 -17.43 9.02
C ILE A 160 6.43 -17.34 10.42
N PRO A 161 7.23 -17.31 11.49
CA PRO A 161 6.69 -17.20 12.84
C PRO A 161 6.01 -15.85 13.08
N ILE A 162 4.97 -15.82 13.93
CA ILE A 162 4.16 -14.61 14.17
C ILE A 162 4.99 -13.46 14.77
N GLU A 163 6.02 -13.76 15.54
CA GLU A 163 6.95 -12.80 16.11
C GLU A 163 7.89 -12.17 15.05
N LYS A 164 7.96 -12.75 13.85
CA LYS A 164 8.71 -12.22 12.70
C LYS A 164 7.79 -11.37 11.82
N GLY A 165 7.20 -10.35 12.44
CA GLY A 165 6.23 -9.45 11.79
C GLY A 165 6.72 -8.92 10.45
N THR A 166 5.82 -8.90 9.47
CA THR A 166 6.09 -8.43 8.11
C THR A 166 5.90 -6.91 8.01
N ILE A 167 6.52 -6.30 7.00
CA ILE A 167 6.32 -4.90 6.65
C ILE A 167 4.83 -4.59 6.40
N GLY A 168 4.07 -5.55 5.85
CA GLY A 168 2.62 -5.43 5.69
C GLY A 168 1.88 -5.32 7.02
N THR A 169 2.20 -6.18 8.00
CA THR A 169 1.62 -6.10 9.35
C THR A 169 1.98 -4.79 10.03
N ILE A 170 3.23 -4.35 9.91
CA ILE A 170 3.72 -3.10 10.51
C ILE A 170 2.99 -1.89 9.90
N LEU A 171 2.89 -1.82 8.58
CA LEU A 171 2.22 -0.71 7.89
C LEU A 171 0.71 -0.70 8.17
N LYS A 172 0.07 -1.87 8.20
CA LYS A 172 -1.35 -2.00 8.56
C LYS A 172 -1.62 -1.51 9.98
N ALA A 173 -0.76 -1.85 10.94
CA ALA A 173 -0.86 -1.37 12.31
C ALA A 173 -0.70 0.17 12.43
N ASN A 174 -0.04 0.81 11.45
CA ASN A 174 0.09 2.26 11.33
C ASN A 174 -0.99 2.90 10.43
N GLY A 175 -2.06 2.17 10.12
CA GLY A 175 -3.22 2.69 9.40
C GLY A 175 -3.10 2.65 7.87
N TYR A 176 -2.01 2.13 7.30
CA TYR A 176 -1.91 1.98 5.85
C TYR A 176 -2.86 0.90 5.34
N ALA A 177 -3.44 1.14 4.16
CA ALA A 177 -4.08 0.08 3.41
C ALA A 177 -2.99 -0.73 2.70
N THR A 178 -2.96 -2.04 2.93
CA THR A 178 -1.92 -2.95 2.42
C THR A 178 -2.52 -3.93 1.44
N SER A 179 -1.89 -4.11 0.28
CA SER A 179 -2.34 -5.04 -0.76
C SER A 179 -1.15 -5.73 -1.44
N TRP A 180 -1.35 -6.97 -1.87
CA TRP A 180 -0.38 -7.80 -2.57
C TRP A 180 -0.98 -8.33 -3.87
N PHE A 181 -0.34 -8.04 -4.99
CA PHE A 181 -0.76 -8.53 -6.31
C PHE A 181 0.37 -9.31 -6.97
N GLY A 182 0.08 -10.55 -7.36
CA GLY A 182 1.02 -11.44 -8.03
C GLY A 182 1.44 -12.63 -7.15
N LYS A 183 2.61 -13.21 -7.46
CA LYS A 183 3.15 -14.39 -6.77
C LYS A 183 3.59 -14.05 -5.34
N ASP A 184 3.15 -14.84 -4.37
CA ASP A 184 3.57 -14.71 -2.96
C ASP A 184 4.74 -15.66 -2.65
N HIS A 185 4.55 -16.96 -2.90
CA HIS A 185 5.57 -18.00 -2.67
C HIS A 185 6.05 -18.13 -1.21
N ASN A 186 5.38 -17.48 -0.26
CA ASN A 186 5.54 -17.67 1.18
C ASN A 186 4.30 -18.31 1.87
N LEU A 187 3.47 -19.03 1.10
CA LEU A 187 2.37 -19.82 1.62
C LEU A 187 2.82 -21.27 1.87
N LEU A 188 2.37 -21.84 2.98
CA LEU A 188 2.68 -23.21 3.38
C LEU A 188 2.08 -24.20 2.37
N TYR A 189 2.94 -24.87 1.60
CA TYR A 189 2.55 -25.92 0.64
C TYR A 189 1.80 -27.09 1.32
N LEU A 190 2.07 -27.37 2.59
CA LEU A 190 1.44 -28.47 3.33
C LEU A 190 0.01 -28.17 3.84
N ALA A 191 -0.42 -26.90 3.90
CA ALA A 191 -1.79 -26.53 4.30
C ALA A 191 -2.78 -26.66 3.14
N ILE A 192 -2.30 -26.64 1.90
CA ILE A 192 -3.08 -26.97 0.71
C ILE A 192 -2.87 -28.46 0.43
N GLY A 193 -3.82 -29.27 0.91
CA GLY A 193 -3.88 -30.68 0.58
C GLY A 193 -3.69 -30.92 -0.92
N HIS A 194 -3.12 -32.08 -1.24
CA HIS A 194 -2.69 -32.60 -2.54
C HIS A 194 -3.79 -32.67 -3.64
N GLN A 195 -4.89 -31.92 -3.51
CA GLN A 195 -6.12 -31.99 -4.30
C GLN A 195 -6.52 -30.68 -4.99
N LEU A 196 -5.80 -29.57 -4.78
CA LEU A 196 -5.95 -28.34 -5.57
C LEU A 196 -4.74 -28.04 -6.48
N THR A 197 -3.76 -28.95 -6.53
CA THR A 197 -2.47 -28.79 -7.21
C THR A 197 -2.51 -29.00 -8.73
N GLY A 198 -3.67 -29.25 -9.34
CA GLY A 198 -3.78 -29.56 -10.77
C GLY A 198 -4.05 -28.40 -11.72
N ILE A 199 -4.59 -27.26 -11.25
CA ILE A 199 -5.08 -26.18 -12.15
C ILE A 199 -4.32 -24.84 -11.99
N LEU A 200 -3.56 -24.65 -10.90
CA LEU A 200 -2.81 -23.41 -10.64
C LEU A 200 -1.29 -23.53 -10.85
N LEU A 201 -0.79 -24.70 -11.25
CA LEU A 201 0.65 -25.00 -11.27
C LEU A 201 1.31 -25.04 -12.66
N TRP A 202 0.59 -24.76 -13.75
CA TRP A 202 1.20 -24.62 -15.08
C TRP A 202 0.28 -23.80 -16.01
N PRO A 203 0.31 -22.45 -15.93
CA PRO A 203 1.29 -21.66 -16.68
C PRO A 203 1.76 -20.39 -15.94
N ALA A 204 1.96 -20.43 -14.62
CA ALA A 204 2.38 -19.26 -13.83
C ALA A 204 3.91 -19.12 -13.63
N ILE A 205 4.72 -19.77 -14.48
CA ILE A 205 6.17 -19.50 -14.58
C ILE A 205 6.43 -18.13 -15.26
N ALA A 206 5.40 -17.43 -15.75
CA ALA A 206 5.57 -16.20 -16.52
C ALA A 206 4.65 -15.04 -16.08
N LEU A 207 4.61 -14.69 -14.79
CA LEU A 207 4.07 -13.39 -14.36
C LEU A 207 5.22 -12.50 -13.89
N HIS A 208 5.61 -11.58 -14.79
CA HIS A 208 6.85 -10.80 -14.76
C HIS A 208 6.91 -9.67 -13.71
N ALA A 209 5.92 -9.49 -12.85
CA ALA A 209 5.99 -8.47 -11.81
C ALA A 209 5.01 -8.74 -10.67
N ILE A 210 5.46 -8.53 -9.45
CA ILE A 210 4.64 -8.39 -8.25
C ILE A 210 4.55 -6.93 -7.92
N LEU A 211 3.34 -6.50 -7.60
CA LEU A 211 3.03 -5.15 -7.17
C LEU A 211 2.52 -5.24 -5.74
N VAL A 212 3.30 -4.74 -4.78
CA VAL A 212 2.85 -4.54 -3.40
C VAL A 212 2.57 -3.06 -3.21
N ILE A 213 1.31 -2.70 -3.00
CA ILE A 213 0.89 -1.31 -2.81
C ILE A 213 0.53 -1.11 -1.34
N PHE A 214 1.19 -0.12 -0.73
CA PHE A 214 0.83 0.45 0.56
C PHE A 214 0.31 1.87 0.33
N LEU A 215 -0.98 2.06 0.54
CA LEU A 215 -1.67 3.31 0.30
C LEU A 215 -1.82 4.09 1.61
N GLY A 216 -1.34 5.33 1.62
CA GLY A 216 -1.50 6.32 2.67
C GLY A 216 -2.75 7.21 2.46
N HIS A 217 -2.80 8.35 3.17
CA HIS A 217 -3.97 9.24 3.24
C HIS A 217 -4.51 9.73 1.88
N ALA A 218 -3.64 9.92 0.90
CA ALA A 218 -4.00 10.53 -0.38
C ALA A 218 -5.00 9.67 -1.20
N TRP A 219 -5.00 8.35 -1.01
CA TRP A 219 -5.91 7.47 -1.74
C TRP A 219 -7.25 7.27 -1.03
N LEU A 220 -7.24 7.14 0.30
CA LEU A 220 -8.47 7.01 1.10
C LEU A 220 -9.38 8.23 0.94
N ALA A 221 -8.81 9.44 0.91
CA ALA A 221 -9.56 10.67 0.66
C ALA A 221 -10.19 10.76 -0.75
N LYS A 222 -9.68 9.98 -1.72
CA LYS A 222 -10.24 9.89 -3.07
C LYS A 222 -11.38 8.87 -3.14
N ARG A 223 -11.23 7.73 -2.45
CA ARG A 223 -12.28 6.69 -2.34
C ARG A 223 -13.57 7.22 -1.71
N ASP A 224 -13.46 8.04 -0.67
CA ASP A 224 -14.64 8.62 -0.01
C ASP A 224 -15.34 9.70 -0.85
N ARG A 225 -14.70 10.20 -1.92
CA ARG A 225 -15.34 11.07 -2.94
C ARG A 225 -15.97 10.27 -4.08
N GLU A 226 -15.34 9.18 -4.50
CA GLU A 226 -15.79 8.36 -5.64
C GLU A 226 -16.98 7.43 -5.28
N SER A 227 -17.19 7.11 -3.99
CA SER A 227 -18.32 6.28 -3.55
C SER A 227 -19.69 6.99 -3.58
N ALA A 228 -19.75 8.27 -3.95
CA ALA A 228 -20.99 9.04 -4.02
C ALA A 228 -21.57 9.16 -5.45
N GLU A 229 -20.81 8.81 -6.50
CA GLU A 229 -21.25 9.03 -7.90
C GLU A 229 -21.34 7.77 -8.78
N ASP A 230 -20.82 6.61 -8.36
CA ASP A 230 -20.78 5.41 -9.23
C ASP A 230 -21.67 4.23 -8.76
N PHE A 231 -22.96 4.52 -8.51
CA PHE A 231 -24.03 3.51 -8.61
C PHE A 231 -25.01 3.91 -9.72
N SER A 232 -24.50 4.05 -10.93
CA SER A 232 -25.29 3.96 -12.16
C SER A 232 -24.44 3.42 -13.30
N ILE A 233 -24.45 2.09 -13.44
CA ILE A 233 -24.36 1.38 -14.72
C ILE A 233 -25.54 0.41 -14.73
#